data_AF-A0A543Q4R5-F1
#
_entry.id   AF-A0A543Q4R5-F1
#
_cell.length_a   1.000
_cell.length_b   1.000
_cell.length_c   1.000
_cell.angle_alpha   90.00
_cell.angle_beta   90.00
_cell.angle_gamma   90.00
#
_symmetry.space_group_name_H-M   'P 1'
#
loop_
_entity.id
_entity.type
_entity.pdbx_description
1 polymer ?
#
loop_
_entity_poly.entity_id
_entity_poly.type
_entity_poly.pdbx_seq_one_letter_code
_entity_poly.pdbx_strand_id
1 'polypeptide(L)'
;MLNQEAYSSMNMHNLTSENPSRSLDQLPGAASARIDRIAGDRTMQQRLQMLGIRPGVALHIVHGPNKRGVVIQINGARFAIGNSMVQKIWVTELSA
;
A
#
# COMPACT_ATOMS: atom_id res chain seq x y z
N MET A 1 26.73 31.43 23.29
CA MET A 1 26.17 30.25 23.98
C MET A 1 24.81 29.99 23.36
N LEU A 2 24.67 28.94 22.53
CA LEU A 2 23.45 28.67 21.77
C LEU A 2 22.41 27.93 22.64
N ASN A 3 21.16 28.42 22.59
CA ASN A 3 20.06 28.07 23.48
C ASN A 3 19.65 26.59 23.43
N GLN A 4 19.65 25.96 24.61
CA GLN A 4 19.12 24.63 24.89
C GLN A 4 17.58 24.58 24.82
N GLU A 5 16.92 25.73 24.89
CA GLU A 5 15.45 25.88 24.87
C GLU A 5 14.84 25.83 23.46
N ALA A 6 15.63 26.08 22.41
CA ALA A 6 15.15 25.99 21.02
C ALA A 6 15.06 24.54 20.51
N TYR A 7 15.81 23.61 21.12
CA TYR A 7 15.80 22.20 20.73
C TYR A 7 14.64 21.40 21.35
N SER A 8 14.10 21.81 22.50
CA SER A 8 12.96 21.13 23.14
C SER A 8 11.60 21.44 22.51
N SER A 9 11.47 22.55 21.77
CA SER A 9 10.20 22.97 21.18
C SER A 9 9.95 22.41 19.77
N MET A 10 10.99 21.85 19.12
CA MET A 10 10.93 21.44 17.71
C MET A 10 10.65 19.94 17.52
N ASN A 11 10.71 19.12 18.58
CA ASN A 11 10.68 17.65 18.49
C ASN A 11 9.46 17.02 19.18
N MET A 12 8.23 17.41 18.79
CA MET A 12 7.00 16.67 19.17
C MET A 12 5.94 16.58 18.05
N HIS A 13 6.30 16.72 16.77
CA HIS A 13 5.37 16.43 15.67
C HIS A 13 5.78 15.16 14.91
N ASN A 14 5.12 14.05 15.26
CA ASN A 14 4.98 12.78 14.53
C ASN A 14 6.26 11.97 14.22
N LEU A 15 6.60 11.06 15.13
CA LEU A 15 7.43 9.87 14.87
C LEU A 15 6.63 8.66 14.35
N THR A 16 5.41 8.85 13.85
CA THR A 16 4.75 7.84 13.02
C THR A 16 5.10 8.16 11.57
N SER A 17 6.12 7.53 11.02
CA SER A 17 6.41 7.56 9.58
C SER A 17 5.30 6.81 8.85
N GLU A 18 4.10 7.40 8.79
CA GLU A 18 2.98 6.93 7.98
C GLU A 18 3.42 7.11 6.52
N ASN A 19 3.89 6.04 5.89
CA ASN A 19 4.26 6.06 4.48
C ASN A 19 3.07 6.60 3.66
N PRO A 20 3.29 7.53 2.73
CA PRO A 20 2.21 8.10 1.95
C PRO A 20 1.51 7.02 1.13
N SER A 21 0.18 7.08 1.10
CA SER A 21 -0.63 6.19 0.27
C SER A 21 -0.33 6.44 -1.20
N ARG A 22 -0.06 5.37 -1.95
CA ARG A 22 0.32 5.43 -3.36
C ARG A 22 -0.31 4.27 -4.14
N SER A 23 -0.22 4.30 -5.47
CA SER A 23 -0.79 3.23 -6.29
C SER A 23 0.04 1.94 -6.18
N LEU A 24 -0.63 0.79 -6.23
CA LEU A 24 0.01 -0.52 -6.11
C LEU A 24 1.06 -0.79 -7.20
N ASP A 25 0.91 -0.18 -8.38
CA ASP A 25 1.88 -0.25 -9.48
C ASP A 25 3.18 0.53 -9.23
N GLN A 26 3.30 1.22 -8.10
CA GLN A 26 4.49 1.98 -7.71
C GLN A 26 5.32 1.27 -6.63
N LEU A 27 4.88 0.10 -6.15
CA LEU A 27 5.61 -0.63 -5.12
C LEU A 27 6.51 -1.69 -5.77
N PRO A 28 7.78 -1.83 -5.31
CA PRO A 28 8.68 -2.84 -5.82
C PRO A 28 8.27 -4.26 -5.37
N GLY A 29 8.90 -5.27 -5.97
CA GLY A 29 8.78 -6.65 -5.48
C GLY A 29 9.25 -6.79 -4.03
N ALA A 30 8.71 -7.80 -3.32
CA ALA A 30 8.98 -8.11 -1.92
C ALA A 30 8.54 -7.06 -0.88
N ALA A 31 7.95 -5.94 -1.29
CA ALA A 31 7.38 -4.97 -0.36
C ALA A 31 6.06 -5.48 0.26
N SER A 32 5.81 -5.08 1.51
CA SER A 32 4.54 -5.32 2.22
C SER A 32 3.75 -4.03 2.30
N ALA A 33 2.43 -4.09 2.15
CA ALA A 33 1.58 -2.91 2.15
C ALA A 33 0.19 -3.22 2.70
N ARG A 34 -0.55 -2.19 3.09
CA ARG A 34 -1.96 -2.27 3.47
C ARG A 34 -2.80 -1.55 2.42
N ILE A 35 -3.92 -2.15 2.02
CA ILE A 35 -4.87 -1.52 1.10
C ILE A 35 -5.61 -0.41 1.82
N ASP A 36 -5.55 0.82 1.30
CA ASP A 36 -6.28 1.95 1.85
C ASP A 36 -7.62 2.15 1.13
N ARG A 37 -7.62 2.09 -0.21
CA ARG A 37 -8.83 2.25 -1.02
C ARG A 37 -8.71 1.60 -2.40
N ILE A 38 -9.87 1.36 -3.02
CA ILE A 38 -9.99 0.80 -4.38
C ILE A 38 -10.87 1.75 -5.21
N ALA A 39 -10.27 2.47 -6.16
CA ALA A 39 -10.93 3.46 -7.04
C ALA A 39 -11.58 2.85 -8.30
N GLY A 40 -11.95 1.57 -8.25
CA GLY A 40 -12.65 0.85 -9.33
C GLY A 40 -14.16 1.12 -9.34
N ASP A 41 -14.85 0.66 -10.39
CA ASP A 41 -16.31 0.63 -10.39
C ASP A 41 -16.86 -0.39 -9.37
N ARG A 42 -18.18 -0.37 -9.14
CA ARG A 42 -18.85 -1.27 -8.18
C ARG A 42 -18.58 -2.75 -8.49
N THR A 43 -18.58 -3.13 -9.76
CA THR A 43 -18.36 -4.52 -10.19
C THR A 43 -16.96 -5.01 -9.82
N MET A 44 -15.94 -4.18 -10.09
CA MET A 44 -14.55 -4.44 -9.72
C MET A 44 -14.40 -4.52 -8.19
N GLN A 45 -14.94 -3.54 -7.46
CA GLN A 45 -14.87 -3.52 -5.99
C GLN A 45 -15.49 -4.78 -5.38
N GLN A 46 -16.67 -5.19 -5.84
CA GLN A 46 -17.34 -6.41 -5.37
C GLN A 46 -16.52 -7.68 -5.66
N ARG A 47 -15.97 -7.81 -6.87
CA ARG A 47 -15.12 -8.97 -7.22
C ARG A 47 -13.88 -9.04 -6.34
N LEU A 48 -13.19 -7.92 -6.15
CA LEU A 48 -12.01 -7.87 -5.28
C LEU A 48 -12.38 -8.21 -3.83
N GLN A 49 -13.50 -7.68 -3.33
CA GLN A 49 -13.98 -7.97 -1.98
C GLN A 49 -14.29 -9.46 -1.77
N MET A 50 -14.92 -10.13 -2.74
CA MET A 50 -15.19 -11.58 -2.68
C MET A 50 -13.90 -12.41 -2.63
N LEU A 51 -12.81 -11.92 -3.24
CA LEU A 51 -11.48 -12.55 -3.19
C LEU A 51 -10.69 -12.18 -1.93
N GLY A 52 -11.25 -11.38 -1.02
CA GLY A 52 -10.56 -10.89 0.17
C GLY A 52 -9.65 -9.68 -0.04
N ILE A 53 -9.68 -9.09 -1.24
CA ILE A 53 -8.90 -7.90 -1.61
C ILE A 53 -9.76 -6.66 -1.31
N ARG A 54 -9.58 -6.07 -0.13
CA ARG A 54 -10.40 -4.96 0.38
C ARG A 54 -9.61 -4.00 1.28
N PRO A 55 -10.08 -2.77 1.50
CA PRO A 55 -9.45 -1.84 2.43
C PRO A 55 -9.19 -2.45 3.81
N GLY A 56 -8.07 -2.05 4.43
CA GLY A 56 -7.59 -2.55 5.72
C GLY A 56 -6.81 -3.87 5.65
N VAL A 57 -6.80 -4.57 4.51
CA VAL A 57 -6.09 -5.84 4.36
C VAL A 57 -4.62 -5.61 4.02
N ALA A 58 -3.74 -6.33 4.71
CA ALA A 58 -2.33 -6.41 4.38
C ALA A 58 -2.08 -7.35 3.19
N LEU A 59 -1.13 -6.97 2.34
CA LEU A 59 -0.67 -7.74 1.20
C LEU A 59 0.86 -7.76 1.16
N HIS A 60 1.39 -8.77 0.50
CA HIS A 60 2.80 -8.86 0.14
C HIS A 60 2.94 -8.91 -1.38
N ILE A 61 3.88 -8.16 -1.94
CA ILE A 61 4.13 -8.16 -3.38
C ILE A 61 5.07 -9.30 -3.71
N VAL A 62 4.55 -10.35 -4.35
CA VAL A 62 5.34 -11.51 -4.76
C VAL A 62 6.17 -11.19 -6.00
N HIS A 63 5.56 -10.53 -6.99
CA HIS A 63 6.25 -10.03 -8.17
C HIS A 63 5.82 -8.59 -8.42
N GLY A 64 6.82 -7.71 -8.53
CA GLY A 64 6.59 -6.29 -8.78
C GLY A 64 5.95 -5.98 -10.14
N PRO A 65 5.60 -4.71 -10.36
CA PRO A 65 4.97 -4.22 -11.59
C PRO A 65 5.76 -4.57 -12.84
N ASN A 66 5.06 -5.08 -13.86
CA ASN A 66 5.61 -5.37 -15.18
C ASN A 66 4.55 -5.17 -16.28
N LYS A 67 4.88 -5.49 -17.54
CA LYS A 67 3.97 -5.33 -18.69
C LYS A 67 2.61 -6.04 -18.55
N ARG A 68 2.47 -7.01 -17.63
CA ARG A 68 1.26 -7.80 -17.39
C ARG A 68 0.53 -7.44 -16.11
N GLY A 69 1.12 -6.67 -15.20
CA GLY A 69 0.54 -6.37 -13.89
C GLY A 69 1.48 -6.62 -12.71
N VAL A 70 0.87 -6.88 -11.55
CA VAL A 70 1.54 -7.19 -10.28
C VAL A 70 1.00 -8.51 -9.76
N VAL A 71 1.85 -9.32 -9.10
CA VAL A 71 1.40 -10.50 -8.36
C VAL A 71 1.47 -10.22 -6.87
N ILE A 72 0.33 -10.25 -6.19
CA ILE A 72 0.22 -10.04 -4.74
C ILE A 72 -0.16 -11.32 -4.03
N GLN A 73 0.17 -11.40 -2.74
CA GLN A 73 -0.26 -12.45 -1.83
C GLN A 73 -1.06 -11.83 -0.68
N ILE A 74 -2.25 -12.38 -0.42
CA ILE A 74 -3.13 -12.00 0.70
C ILE A 74 -3.59 -13.32 1.34
N ASN A 75 -3.40 -13.45 2.66
CA ASN A 75 -3.80 -14.64 3.42
C ASN A 75 -3.34 -15.98 2.79
N GLY A 76 -2.12 -16.01 2.24
CA GLY A 76 -1.55 -17.19 1.56
C GLY A 76 -2.03 -17.43 0.12
N ALA A 77 -3.09 -16.76 -0.34
CA ALA A 77 -3.56 -16.83 -1.72
C ALA A 77 -2.81 -15.82 -2.61
N ARG A 78 -2.45 -16.23 -3.84
CA ARG A 78 -1.75 -15.38 -4.80
C ARG A 78 -2.68 -14.93 -5.92
N PHE A 79 -2.64 -13.63 -6.23
CA PHE A 79 -3.48 -13.00 -7.24
C PHE A 79 -2.62 -12.24 -8.24
N ALA A 80 -2.80 -12.55 -9.53
CA ALA A 80 -2.27 -11.72 -10.61
C ALA A 80 -3.28 -10.61 -10.92
N ILE A 81 -2.87 -9.35 -10.73
CA ILE A 81 -3.70 -8.18 -10.94
C ILE A 81 -3.18 -7.44 -12.17
N GLY A 82 -4.01 -7.32 -13.20
CA GLY A 82 -3.65 -6.65 -14.45
C GLY A 82 -3.42 -5.14 -14.29
N ASN A 83 -2.66 -4.55 -15.21
CA ASN A 83 -2.25 -3.14 -15.21
C ASN A 83 -3.42 -2.15 -15.04
N SER A 84 -4.56 -2.40 -15.69
CA SER A 84 -5.72 -1.52 -15.60
C SER A 84 -6.34 -1.45 -14.20
N MET A 85 -6.10 -2.47 -13.36
CA MET A 85 -6.63 -2.59 -12.01
C MET A 85 -5.65 -2.10 -10.95
N VAL A 86 -4.35 -2.42 -11.07
CA VAL A 86 -3.32 -2.04 -10.07
C VAL A 86 -3.24 -0.53 -9.87
N GLN A 87 -3.40 0.26 -10.94
CA GLN A 87 -3.44 1.73 -10.89
C GLN A 87 -4.62 2.31 -10.08
N LYS A 88 -5.60 1.48 -9.72
CA LYS A 88 -6.79 1.86 -8.95
C LYS A 88 -6.73 1.37 -7.51
N ILE A 89 -5.71 0.61 -7.13
CA ILE A 89 -5.55 0.07 -5.78
C ILE A 89 -4.51 0.94 -5.08
N TRP A 90 -4.95 1.63 -4.04
CA TRP A 90 -4.11 2.53 -3.26
C TRP A 90 -3.68 1.84 -1.97
N VAL A 91 -2.41 1.96 -1.64
CA VAL A 91 -1.78 1.25 -0.54
C VAL A 91 -0.78 2.13 0.20
N THR A 92 -0.64 1.87 1.50
CA THR A 92 0.43 2.38 2.34
C THR A 92 1.41 1.25 2.60
N GLU A 93 2.68 1.49 2.28
CA GLU A 93 3.77 0.54 2.54
C GLU A 93 3.93 0.34 4.05
N LEU A 94 4.03 -0.92 4.47
CA LEU A 94 4.30 -1.30 5.85
C LEU A 94 5.82 -1.40 6.01
N SER A 95 6.41 -0.53 6.84
CA SER A 95 7.79 -0.69 7.28
C SER A 95 7.92 -2.00 8.04
N ALA A 96 8.85 -2.85 7.60
CA ALA A 96 9.22 -4.08 8.28
C ALA A 96 9.88 -3.80 9.64
#